data_AF-A0A3D2N777-F1
#
_entry.id   AF-A0A3D2N777-F1
#
_cell.length_a   1.000
_cell.length_b   1.000
_cell.length_c   1.000
_cell.angle_alpha   90.00
_cell.angle_beta   90.00
_cell.angle_gamma   90.00
#
_symmetry.space_group_name_H-M   'P 1'
#
loop_
_entity.id
_entity.type
_entity.pdbx_description
1 polymer ?
#
loop_
_entity_poly.entity_id
_entity_poly.type
_entity_poly.pdbx_seq_one_letter_code
_entity_poly.pdbx_strand_id
1 'polypeptide(L)'
;MNTIEHFNEHVMPTYGRYDLVLDKGEKQTAVSEDGREYIDFGSGIGTNSLGYCNEEWVNAVCEQAHKIQHTSNYYYTKVQADLAAKLCEITGYSKMFFG
;
A
#
# COMPACT_ATOMS: atom_id res chain seq x y z
N MET A 1 -8.54 -23.46 14.04
CA MET A 1 -9.12 -22.14 13.78
C MET A 1 -8.64 -21.70 12.41
N ASN A 2 -9.55 -21.38 11.50
CA ASN A 2 -9.16 -20.82 10.19
C ASN A 2 -8.86 -19.31 10.32
N THR A 3 -8.30 -18.71 9.26
CA THR A 3 -7.91 -17.29 9.24
C THR A 3 -9.06 -16.34 9.60
N ILE A 4 -10.29 -16.63 9.14
CA ILE A 4 -11.46 -15.78 9.38
C ILE A 4 -11.94 -15.88 10.84
N GLU A 5 -11.98 -17.08 11.40
CA GLU A 5 -12.30 -17.30 12.82
C GLU A 5 -11.32 -16.53 13.71
N HIS A 6 -10.02 -16.67 13.45
CA HIS A 6 -8.97 -16.00 14.24
C HIS A 6 -9.07 -14.48 14.15
N PHE A 7 -9.37 -13.94 12.96
CA PHE A 7 -9.60 -12.51 12.75
C PHE A 7 -10.80 -12.01 13.57
N ASN A 8 -11.93 -12.72 13.52
CA ASN A 8 -13.16 -12.31 14.19
C ASN A 8 -13.07 -12.35 15.72
N GLU A 9 -12.21 -13.19 16.29
CA GLU A 9 -11.96 -13.23 17.74
C GLU A 9 -11.16 -12.03 18.24
N HIS A 10 -10.28 -11.47 17.41
CA HIS A 10 -9.27 -10.50 17.84
C HIS A 10 -9.45 -9.09 17.24
N VAL A 11 -10.31 -8.91 16.24
CA VAL A 11 -10.53 -7.63 15.55
C VAL A 11 -11.96 -7.15 15.72
N MET A 12 -12.13 -5.87 16.05
CA MET A 12 -13.46 -5.26 16.20
C MET A 12 -14.30 -5.39 14.90
N PRO A 13 -15.61 -5.71 14.99
CA PRO A 13 -16.46 -5.97 13.82
C PRO A 13 -16.95 -4.66 13.17
N THR A 14 -16.03 -3.86 12.64
CA THR A 14 -16.31 -2.53 12.07
C THR A 14 -16.67 -2.53 10.58
N TYR A 15 -16.57 -3.67 9.88
CA TYR A 15 -16.87 -3.78 8.45
C TYR A 15 -17.58 -5.11 8.13
N GLY A 16 -18.48 -5.08 7.15
CA GLY A 16 -18.96 -6.27 6.46
C GLY A 16 -17.91 -6.75 5.45
N ARG A 17 -17.43 -7.98 5.60
CA ARG A 17 -16.37 -8.56 4.77
C ARG A 17 -16.90 -9.73 3.95
N TYR A 18 -16.34 -9.94 2.77
CA TYR A 18 -16.54 -11.17 2.01
C TYR A 18 -15.85 -12.34 2.70
N ASP A 19 -16.41 -13.54 2.56
CA ASP A 19 -15.82 -14.80 3.02
C ASP A 19 -14.68 -15.24 2.09
N LEU A 20 -13.64 -14.39 2.00
CA LEU A 20 -12.50 -14.54 1.10
C LEU A 20 -11.23 -14.05 1.79
N VAL A 21 -10.23 -14.93 1.85
CA VAL A 21 -8.89 -14.62 2.35
C VAL A 21 -7.94 -14.54 1.16
N LEU A 22 -7.42 -13.35 0.87
CA LEU A 22 -6.36 -13.14 -0.12
C LEU A 22 -4.99 -13.34 0.57
N ASP A 23 -4.12 -14.12 -0.05
CA ASP A 23 -2.77 -14.46 0.45
C ASP A 23 -1.66 -13.73 -0.33
N LYS A 24 -1.74 -13.78 -1.66
CA LYS A 24 -0.69 -13.23 -2.55
C LYS A 24 -1.30 -12.40 -3.67
N GLY A 25 -0.50 -11.52 -4.27
CA GLY A 25 -0.89 -10.82 -5.47
C GLY A 25 0.31 -10.39 -6.32
N GLU A 26 0.11 -10.36 -7.63
CA GLU A 26 1.06 -9.84 -8.61
C GLU A 26 0.28 -9.13 -9.71
N LYS A 27 0.63 -7.88 -10.02
CA LYS A 27 -0.07 -7.05 -11.01
C LYS A 27 -1.58 -6.98 -10.69
N GLN A 28 -2.44 -7.46 -11.57
CA GLN A 28 -3.89 -7.46 -11.37
C GLN A 28 -4.43 -8.78 -10.78
N THR A 29 -3.57 -9.74 -10.48
CA THR A 29 -3.99 -11.07 -10.01
C THR A 29 -3.83 -11.15 -8.49
N ALA A 30 -4.89 -11.60 -7.82
CA ALA A 30 -4.87 -11.97 -6.42
C ALA A 30 -5.06 -13.49 -6.28
N VAL A 31 -4.41 -14.09 -5.30
CA VAL A 31 -4.48 -15.53 -5.02
C VAL A 31 -4.98 -15.70 -3.59
N SER A 32 -6.04 -16.48 -3.40
CA SER A 32 -6.56 -16.79 -2.06
C SER A 32 -5.70 -17.82 -1.33
N GLU A 33 -5.90 -17.92 -0.02
CA GLU A 33 -5.21 -18.89 0.83
C GLU A 33 -5.46 -20.36 0.40
N ASP A 34 -6.61 -20.65 -0.21
CA ASP A 34 -6.92 -21.96 -0.79
C ASP A 34 -6.39 -22.16 -2.23
N GLY A 35 -5.63 -21.19 -2.75
CA GLY A 35 -4.95 -21.25 -4.04
C GLY A 35 -5.77 -20.83 -5.26
N ARG A 36 -6.98 -20.29 -5.09
CA ARG A 36 -7.77 -19.78 -6.23
C ARG A 36 -7.26 -18.42 -6.68
N GLU A 37 -7.19 -18.23 -7.98
CA GLU A 37 -6.81 -16.97 -8.59
C GLU A 37 -8.02 -16.11 -8.94
N TYR A 38 -7.89 -14.81 -8.75
CA TYR A 38 -8.88 -13.79 -9.06
C TYR A 38 -8.22 -12.67 -9.85
N ILE A 39 -8.94 -12.11 -10.81
CA ILE A 39 -8.59 -10.81 -11.41
C ILE A 39 -9.20 -9.73 -10.51
N ASP A 40 -8.36 -8.86 -9.94
CA ASP A 40 -8.79 -7.78 -9.06
C ASP A 40 -9.30 -6.57 -9.86
N PHE A 41 -10.62 -6.43 -9.91
CA PHE A 41 -11.30 -5.23 -10.38
C PHE A 41 -11.61 -4.23 -9.25
N GLY A 42 -11.31 -4.57 -7.99
CA GLY A 42 -11.52 -3.71 -6.84
C GLY A 42 -10.38 -2.73 -6.58
N SER A 43 -9.14 -3.10 -6.91
CA SER A 43 -7.91 -2.29 -6.77
C SER A 43 -7.69 -1.73 -5.36
N GLY A 44 -8.20 -2.40 -4.33
CA GLY A 44 -8.20 -1.85 -2.96
C GLY A 44 -8.87 -0.48 -2.87
N ILE A 45 -10.02 -0.30 -3.54
CA ILE A 45 -10.75 0.98 -3.63
C ILE A 45 -9.86 2.07 -4.28
N GLY A 46 -9.22 1.73 -5.41
CA GLY A 46 -8.35 2.64 -6.17
C GLY A 46 -6.94 2.80 -5.62
N THR A 47 -6.61 2.16 -4.49
CA THR A 47 -5.28 2.28 -3.85
C THR A 47 -4.19 1.59 -4.66
N ASN A 48 -4.44 0.38 -5.14
CA ASN A 48 -3.45 -0.46 -5.85
C ASN A 48 -3.37 -0.09 -7.34
N SER A 49 -3.18 1.20 -7.64
CA SER A 49 -3.16 1.74 -9.01
C SER A 49 -2.02 1.18 -9.89
N LEU A 50 -0.95 0.68 -9.28
CA LEU A 50 0.17 0.01 -9.98
C LEU A 50 0.02 -1.52 -10.02
N GLY A 51 -1.09 -2.06 -9.54
CA GLY A 51 -1.27 -3.48 -9.23
C GLY A 51 -0.61 -3.90 -7.91
N TYR A 52 -0.86 -5.14 -7.50
CA TYR A 52 -0.21 -5.78 -6.36
C TYR A 52 1.29 -5.96 -6.62
N CYS A 53 2.09 -5.62 -5.60
CA CYS A 53 3.52 -5.97 -5.53
C CYS A 53 4.33 -5.54 -6.77
N ASN A 54 4.07 -4.34 -7.30
CA ASN A 54 4.89 -3.77 -8.38
C ASN A 54 6.37 -3.74 -7.98
N GLU A 55 7.24 -4.37 -8.79
CA GLU A 55 8.65 -4.60 -8.44
C GLU A 55 9.45 -3.30 -8.20
N GLU A 56 9.26 -2.29 -9.05
CA GLU A 56 9.93 -1.00 -8.88
C GLU A 56 9.52 -0.30 -7.59
N TRP A 57 8.22 -0.34 -7.26
CA TRP A 57 7.69 0.23 -6.02
C TRP A 57 8.21 -0.51 -4.78
N VAL A 58 8.19 -1.85 -4.79
CA VAL A 58 8.70 -2.66 -3.68
C VAL A 58 10.17 -2.36 -3.43
N ASN A 59 11.00 -2.35 -4.49
CA ASN A 59 12.42 -2.07 -4.37
C ASN A 59 12.67 -0.66 -3.80
N ALA A 60 11.98 0.37 -4.30
CA ALA A 60 12.14 1.74 -3.82
C ALA A 60 11.78 1.89 -2.33
N VAL A 61 10.70 1.24 -1.87
CA VAL A 61 10.29 1.25 -0.46
C VAL A 61 11.31 0.51 0.41
N CYS A 62 11.72 -0.70 0.03
CA CYS A 62 12.69 -1.50 0.79
C CYS A 62 14.05 -0.80 0.90
N GLU A 63 14.55 -0.21 -0.18
CA GLU A 63 15.80 0.54 -0.17
C GLU A 63 15.75 1.73 0.81
N GLN A 64 14.64 2.48 0.82
CA GLN A 64 14.48 3.61 1.74
C GLN A 64 14.33 3.14 3.19
N ALA A 65 13.61 2.05 3.44
CA ALA A 65 13.44 1.47 4.77
C ALA A 65 14.79 1.01 5.38
N HIS A 66 15.73 0.52 4.56
CA HIS A 66 17.10 0.20 5.01
C HIS A 66 17.98 1.43 5.29
N LYS A 67 17.52 2.65 4.94
CA LYS A 67 18.24 3.91 5.20
C LYS A 67 17.63 4.62 6.40
N ILE A 68 16.36 5.03 6.27
CA ILE A 68 15.62 5.73 7.31
C ILE A 68 14.12 5.76 6.97
N GLN A 69 13.28 5.39 7.94
CA GLN A 69 11.84 5.25 7.76
C GLN A 69 11.03 6.41 8.35
N HIS A 70 11.45 7.00 9.47
CA HIS A 70 10.71 8.07 10.14
C HIS A 70 11.63 8.97 10.97
N THR A 71 11.45 10.28 10.83
CA THR A 71 12.28 11.30 11.50
C THR A 71 11.47 12.36 12.25
N SER A 72 10.14 12.26 12.34
CA SER A 72 9.24 13.39 12.67
C SER A 72 9.41 14.59 11.72
N ASN A 73 8.69 15.68 12.01
CA ASN A 73 8.78 16.95 11.27
C ASN A 73 9.89 17.89 11.80
N TYR A 74 10.70 17.44 12.76
CA TYR A 74 11.82 18.24 13.30
C TYR A 74 13.08 18.20 12.43
N TYR A 75 13.22 17.20 11.56
CA TYR A 75 14.39 17.04 10.70
C TYR A 75 14.01 17.00 9.22
N TYR A 76 14.93 17.43 8.35
CA TYR A 76 14.73 17.41 6.92
C TYR A 76 15.06 16.04 6.30
N THR A 77 14.34 15.65 5.26
CA THR A 77 14.69 14.50 4.42
C THR A 77 14.76 14.90 2.95
N LYS A 78 15.78 14.41 2.25
CA LYS A 78 15.97 14.71 0.81
C LYS A 78 14.77 14.25 -0.02
N VAL A 79 14.25 13.05 0.26
CA VAL A 79 13.14 12.44 -0.50
C VAL A 79 11.87 13.28 -0.47
N GLN A 80 11.53 13.90 0.67
CA GLN A 80 10.36 14.77 0.79
C GLN A 80 10.53 16.06 -0.03
N ALA A 81 11.73 16.66 -0.02
CA ALA A 81 12.02 17.85 -0.82
C ALA A 81 11.96 17.57 -2.32
N ASP A 82 12.56 16.47 -2.78
CA ASP A 82 12.53 16.05 -4.19
C ASP A 82 11.09 15.76 -4.65
N LEU A 83 10.30 15.05 -3.84
CA LEU A 83 8.91 14.73 -4.15
C LEU A 83 8.04 15.99 -4.20
N ALA A 84 8.21 16.92 -3.25
CA ALA A 84 7.49 18.18 -3.25
C ALA A 84 7.73 18.97 -4.54
N ALA A 85 9.00 19.07 -4.97
CA ALA A 85 9.37 19.76 -6.20
C ALA A 85 8.72 19.11 -7.43
N LYS A 86 8.79 17.78 -7.55
CA LYS A 86 8.18 17.02 -8.65
C LYS A 86 6.66 17.20 -8.70
N LEU A 87 5.99 17.16 -7.54
CA LEU A 87 4.54 17.36 -7.48
C LEU A 87 4.15 18.78 -7.86
N CYS A 88 4.89 19.80 -7.40
CA CYS A 88 4.65 21.18 -7.80
C CYS A 88 4.79 21.38 -9.32
N GLU A 89 5.80 20.76 -9.93
CA GLU A 89 6.00 20.78 -11.39
C GLU A 89 4.82 20.15 -12.15
N ILE A 90 4.37 18.96 -11.73
CA ILE A 90 3.30 18.22 -12.40
C ILE A 90 1.94 18.91 -12.22
N THR A 91 1.67 19.48 -11.05
CA THR A 91 0.34 20.00 -10.69
C THR A 91 0.18 21.50 -10.93
N GLY A 92 1.28 22.24 -11.08
CA GLY A 92 1.28 23.71 -11.14
C GLY A 92 1.08 24.41 -9.79
N TYR A 93 1.01 23.66 -8.67
CA TYR A 93 0.96 24.23 -7.33
C TYR A 93 2.34 24.72 -6.87
N SER A 94 2.35 25.60 -5.86
CA SER A 94 3.59 26.22 -5.36
C SER A 94 4.24 25.47 -4.20
N LYS A 95 3.47 24.76 -3.37
CA LYS A 95 3.94 24.02 -2.19
C LYS A 95 3.07 22.78 -1.94
N MET A 96 3.67 21.78 -1.30
CA MET A 96 3.00 20.54 -0.88
C MET A 96 2.97 20.43 0.65
N PHE A 97 1.88 19.86 1.17
CA PHE A 97 1.77 19.40 2.55
C PHE A 97 1.68 17.87 2.55
N PHE A 98 2.50 17.22 3.37
CA PHE A 98 2.48 15.77 3.57
C PHE A 98 2.08 15.53 5.04
N GLY A 99 0.95 14.87 5.23
CA GLY A 99 0.37 14.55 6.54
C GLY A 99 0.74 13.16 7.04
#